data_AF-A0A936GFJ9-F1
#
_entry.id   AF-A0A936GFJ9-F1
#
_cell.length_a   1.000
_cell.length_b   1.000
_cell.length_c   1.000
_cell.angle_alpha   90.00
_cell.angle_beta   90.00
_cell.angle_gamma   90.00
#
_symmetry.space_group_name_H-M   'P 1'
#
loop_
_entity.id
_entity.type
_entity.pdbx_description
1 polymer ?
#
loop_
_entity_poly.entity_id
_entity_poly.type
_entity_poly.pdbx_seq_one_letter_code
_entity_poly.pdbx_strand_id
1 'polypeptide(L)'
;MKIKIILLFLLSCIITIHSQSLKFDYIGAAHNMNDKFIVCVLEDNEKYIWLGTYSGLYRFDGNTCKNYLTIADDSTSLGDNSIYSMQLDRHGKLWIGHRFNGLSIYNHEKDNFKQIIIPDADKNRKVAKNSIRRIFLDRGNTLWIATTFGIARYDEATDSFIWYEKSLKGKDITNINGQAIAQSTDGKIWVGNFNSETLLVYDSLKNGFDEYVIKRMLGKSFGVATLDFDNKGYLWIGTPKAGLLRLNVETDEVKQFVNTFGNNTTLGSNEICSFLQDSKGQIWVGTINGGLCKYDAEKETFKSYKINEEDKFSLRSNSVSAIVENSEGDLLLGTHSGGLNILNYRKNKFKYLGKNGAPNLSLKNERSVCFYQDSSGIMWIGTDGVVCINLIV
;
A
#
# COMPACT_ATOMS: atom_id res chain seq x y z
N MET A 1 53.41 -6.01 55.16
CA MET A 1 53.13 -5.92 53.71
C MET A 1 51.95 -6.86 53.41
N LYS A 2 50.74 -6.34 53.25
CA LYS A 2 49.53 -7.12 52.92
C LYS A 2 48.96 -6.55 51.62
N ILE A 3 49.05 -7.33 50.54
CA ILE A 3 48.51 -6.98 49.22
C ILE A 3 47.01 -7.27 49.27
N LYS A 4 46.17 -6.21 49.15
CA LYS A 4 44.72 -6.34 48.95
C LYS A 4 44.48 -6.51 47.44
N ILE A 5 44.04 -7.69 47.05
CA ILE A 5 43.51 -7.96 45.70
C ILE A 5 42.09 -7.39 45.66
N ILE A 6 41.87 -6.36 44.84
CA ILE A 6 40.54 -5.82 44.56
C ILE A 6 39.97 -6.61 43.39
N LEU A 7 38.91 -7.37 43.66
CA LEU A 7 38.14 -8.10 42.66
C LEU A 7 37.28 -7.08 41.88
N LEU A 8 37.55 -6.90 40.58
CA LEU A 8 36.71 -6.10 39.69
C LEU A 8 35.55 -6.97 39.20
N PHE A 9 34.33 -6.70 39.69
CA PHE A 9 33.11 -7.29 39.13
C PHE A 9 32.78 -6.59 37.80
N LEU A 10 33.03 -7.28 36.68
CA LEU A 10 32.50 -6.91 35.37
C LEU A 10 31.00 -7.22 35.34
N LEU A 11 30.18 -6.21 35.61
CA LEU A 11 28.74 -6.26 35.37
C LEU A 11 28.52 -6.16 33.85
N SER A 12 28.32 -7.30 33.19
CA SER A 12 27.89 -7.30 31.78
C SER A 12 26.43 -6.83 31.71
N CYS A 13 26.24 -5.55 31.38
CA CYS A 13 24.93 -5.05 30.97
C CYS A 13 24.57 -5.72 29.64
N ILE A 14 23.69 -6.72 29.69
CA ILE A 14 22.99 -7.22 28.51
C ILE A 14 22.05 -6.10 28.05
N ILE A 15 22.48 -5.33 27.06
CA ILE A 15 21.60 -4.37 26.38
C ILE A 15 20.66 -5.21 25.52
N THR A 16 19.44 -5.41 26.01
CA THR A 16 18.35 -5.88 25.14
C THR A 16 18.03 -4.75 24.16
N ILE A 17 18.54 -4.89 22.94
CA ILE A 17 18.18 -4.04 21.81
C ILE A 17 16.70 -4.30 21.53
N HIS A 18 15.82 -3.52 22.15
CA HIS A 18 14.43 -3.48 21.77
C HIS A 18 14.38 -2.90 20.36
N SER A 19 13.96 -3.73 19.39
CA SER A 19 13.61 -3.27 18.05
C SER A 19 12.73 -2.04 18.18
N GLN A 20 13.17 -0.91 17.63
CA GLN A 20 12.37 0.31 17.59
C GLN A 20 11.00 0.01 16.95
N SER A 21 9.93 0.52 17.56
CA SER A 21 8.60 0.52 16.96
C SER A 21 8.60 1.48 15.76
N LEU A 22 7.96 1.07 14.67
CA LEU A 22 7.80 1.93 13.51
C LEU A 22 6.91 3.12 13.89
N LYS A 23 7.34 4.32 13.50
CA LYS A 23 6.60 5.57 13.69
C LYS A 23 5.96 6.02 12.40
N PHE A 24 4.73 6.51 12.51
CA PHE A 24 3.91 6.98 11.42
C PHE A 24 3.56 8.47 11.60
N ASP A 25 3.79 9.26 10.55
CA ASP A 25 3.21 10.60 10.43
C ASP A 25 1.78 10.49 9.87
N TYR A 26 0.94 11.52 10.05
CA TYR A 26 -0.47 11.47 9.68
C TYR A 26 -0.93 12.74 8.96
N ILE A 27 -1.64 12.55 7.85
CA ILE A 27 -2.32 13.60 7.08
C ILE A 27 -3.82 13.40 7.19
N GLY A 28 -4.54 14.48 7.52
CA GLY A 28 -5.92 14.47 8.02
C GLY A 28 -6.57 15.84 8.01
N ALA A 29 -7.55 16.05 8.90
CA ALA A 29 -8.33 17.29 8.98
C ALA A 29 -7.47 18.56 9.11
N ALA A 30 -6.36 18.50 9.86
CA ALA A 30 -5.42 19.63 10.00
C ALA A 30 -4.77 20.07 8.68
N HIS A 31 -4.84 19.22 7.65
CA HIS A 31 -4.30 19.47 6.31
C HIS A 31 -5.43 19.66 5.28
N ASN A 32 -6.64 20.02 5.70
CA ASN A 32 -7.83 20.14 4.85
C ASN A 32 -8.33 18.82 4.22
N MET A 33 -8.03 17.67 4.84
CA MET A 33 -8.57 16.37 4.42
C MET A 33 -9.65 15.90 5.40
N ASN A 34 -10.91 16.08 5.02
CA ASN A 34 -12.07 15.76 5.88
C ASN A 34 -12.53 14.30 5.72
N ASP A 35 -12.35 13.71 4.54
CA ASP A 35 -12.58 12.29 4.35
C ASP A 35 -11.38 11.49 4.88
N LYS A 36 -11.68 10.50 5.71
CA LYS A 36 -10.67 9.64 6.32
C LYS A 36 -10.60 8.27 5.66
N PHE A 37 -11.50 7.99 4.71
CA PHE A 37 -11.62 6.71 4.03
C PHE A 37 -10.87 6.77 2.70
N ILE A 38 -9.59 6.42 2.74
CA ILE A 38 -8.74 6.37 1.56
C ILE A 38 -8.84 4.99 0.93
N VAL A 39 -9.03 4.92 -0.38
CA VAL A 39 -9.17 3.66 -1.13
C VAL A 39 -7.90 3.36 -1.92
N CYS A 40 -7.29 4.39 -2.51
CA CYS A 40 -6.06 4.27 -3.26
C CYS A 40 -5.19 5.53 -3.07
N VAL A 41 -3.88 5.34 -3.21
CA VAL A 41 -2.86 6.37 -3.04
C VAL A 41 -1.85 6.23 -4.17
N LEU A 42 -1.32 7.33 -4.68
CA LEU A 42 -0.09 7.35 -5.49
C LEU A 42 0.65 8.67 -5.31
N GLU A 43 1.94 8.69 -5.67
CA GLU A 43 2.73 9.90 -5.83
C GLU A 43 2.93 10.17 -7.33
N ASP A 44 2.76 11.42 -7.77
CA ASP A 44 3.01 11.83 -9.15
C ASP A 44 4.44 12.32 -9.40
N ASN A 45 4.74 12.64 -10.67
CA ASN A 45 6.06 13.10 -11.08
C ASN A 45 6.43 14.47 -10.48
N GLU A 46 5.44 15.25 -10.05
CA GLU A 46 5.60 16.55 -9.39
C GLU A 46 5.69 16.43 -7.85
N LYS A 47 5.69 15.20 -7.31
CA LYS A 47 5.68 14.89 -5.87
C LYS A 47 4.39 15.23 -5.14
N TYR A 48 3.30 15.45 -5.87
CA TYR A 48 1.99 15.49 -5.25
C TYR A 48 1.57 14.07 -4.85
N ILE A 49 0.99 13.96 -3.66
CA ILE A 49 0.35 12.73 -3.23
C ILE A 49 -1.14 12.82 -3.57
N TRP A 50 -1.62 11.89 -4.38
CA TRP A 50 -3.02 11.77 -4.75
C TRP A 50 -3.71 10.71 -3.91
N LEU A 51 -4.90 11.04 -3.41
CA LEU A 51 -5.69 10.20 -2.50
C LEU A 51 -7.10 10.06 -3.06
N GLY A 52 -7.43 8.87 -3.54
CA GLY A 52 -8.78 8.54 -3.97
C GLY A 52 -9.62 8.09 -2.77
N THR A 53 -10.79 8.71 -2.58
CA THR A 53 -11.75 8.34 -1.53
C THR A 53 -13.11 7.98 -2.13
N TYR A 54 -14.10 7.66 -1.28
CA TYR A 54 -15.47 7.47 -1.76
C TYR A 54 -16.27 8.77 -1.89
N SER A 55 -15.69 9.92 -1.50
CA SER A 55 -16.37 11.22 -1.50
C SER A 55 -15.62 12.33 -2.24
N GLY A 56 -14.52 12.01 -2.92
CA GLY A 56 -13.76 12.96 -3.72
C GLY A 56 -12.31 12.54 -3.91
N LEU A 57 -11.61 13.28 -4.75
CA LEU A 57 -10.19 13.11 -5.00
C LEU A 57 -9.43 14.19 -4.26
N TYR A 58 -8.41 13.83 -3.49
CA TYR A 58 -7.54 14.81 -2.84
C TYR A 58 -6.15 14.80 -3.47
N ARG A 59 -5.55 15.99 -3.61
CA ARG A 59 -4.14 16.19 -3.94
C ARG A 59 -3.46 16.90 -2.78
N PHE A 60 -2.44 16.27 -2.22
CA PHE A 60 -1.63 16.82 -1.13
C PHE A 60 -0.28 17.33 -1.67
N ASP A 61 0.06 18.57 -1.34
CA ASP A 61 1.26 19.28 -1.81
C ASP A 61 2.45 19.26 -0.83
N GLY A 62 2.34 18.48 0.26
CA GLY A 62 3.30 18.48 1.36
C GLY A 62 2.85 19.32 2.55
N ASN A 63 1.88 20.23 2.35
CA ASN A 63 1.34 21.10 3.41
C ASN A 63 -0.18 20.98 3.54
N THR A 64 -0.93 21.05 2.43
CA THR A 64 -2.39 21.05 2.42
C THR A 64 -2.97 20.17 1.33
N CYS A 65 -4.19 19.71 1.54
CA CYS A 65 -4.96 18.96 0.57
C CYS A 65 -5.92 19.88 -0.19
N LYS A 66 -5.88 19.78 -1.52
CA LYS A 66 -6.93 20.29 -2.41
C LYS A 66 -7.91 19.16 -2.72
N ASN A 67 -9.21 19.41 -2.57
CA ASN A 67 -10.27 18.45 -2.90
C ASN A 67 -10.88 18.77 -4.27
N TYR A 68 -11.06 17.72 -5.09
CA TYR A 68 -11.74 17.76 -6.38
C TYR A 68 -13.01 16.93 -6.29
N LEU A 69 -14.12 17.55 -6.71
CA LEU A 69 -15.45 16.96 -6.68
C LEU A 69 -16.10 17.04 -8.05
N THR A 70 -17.07 16.18 -8.28
CA THR A 70 -18.02 16.32 -9.39
C THR A 70 -18.86 17.57 -9.17
N ILE A 71 -18.96 18.39 -10.22
CA ILE A 71 -19.80 19.58 -10.28
C ILE A 71 -20.87 19.33 -11.34
N ALA A 72 -22.14 19.54 -10.99
CA ALA A 72 -23.25 19.39 -11.91
C ALA A 72 -23.07 20.30 -13.13
N ASP A 73 -23.30 19.75 -14.32
CA ASP A 73 -23.18 20.43 -15.62
C ASP A 73 -21.77 20.95 -15.99
N ASP A 74 -20.73 20.56 -15.25
CA ASP A 74 -19.33 20.86 -15.59
C ASP A 74 -18.60 19.58 -16.04
N SER A 75 -18.49 19.43 -17.36
CA SER A 75 -17.74 18.33 -18.00
C SER A 75 -16.23 18.36 -17.75
N THR A 76 -15.70 19.45 -17.19
CA THR A 76 -14.28 19.60 -16.82
C THR A 76 -14.02 19.28 -15.34
N SER A 77 -15.07 19.02 -14.57
CA SER A 77 -14.96 18.53 -13.19
C SER A 77 -14.73 17.02 -13.13
N LEU A 78 -14.50 16.49 -11.91
CA LEU A 78 -14.28 15.06 -11.70
C LEU A 78 -15.52 14.25 -12.14
N GLY A 79 -15.32 13.15 -12.87
CA GLY A 79 -16.44 12.35 -13.41
C GLY A 79 -17.37 11.76 -12.36
N ASP A 80 -16.85 11.32 -11.22
CA ASP A 80 -17.60 10.79 -10.08
C ASP A 80 -16.76 10.93 -8.81
N ASN A 81 -17.41 11.05 -7.66
CA ASN A 81 -16.70 11.25 -6.39
C ASN A 81 -16.17 9.94 -5.78
N SER A 82 -16.62 8.78 -6.28
CA SER A 82 -16.27 7.48 -5.73
C SER A 82 -15.09 6.86 -6.51
N ILE A 83 -13.86 7.15 -6.07
CA ILE A 83 -12.63 6.70 -6.73
C ILE A 83 -12.24 5.30 -6.24
N TYR A 84 -11.98 4.41 -7.19
CA TYR A 84 -11.58 3.02 -6.92
C TYR A 84 -10.13 2.72 -7.32
N SER A 85 -9.62 3.39 -8.36
CA SER A 85 -8.26 3.17 -8.85
C SER A 85 -7.67 4.45 -9.40
N MET A 86 -6.37 4.61 -9.27
CA MET A 86 -5.61 5.65 -9.95
C MET A 86 -4.34 5.05 -10.53
N GLN A 87 -3.88 5.58 -11.65
CA GLN A 87 -2.66 5.12 -12.32
C GLN A 87 -2.04 6.27 -13.12
N LEU A 88 -0.72 6.43 -13.02
CA LEU A 88 0.03 7.29 -13.94
C LEU A 88 0.36 6.49 -15.20
N ASP A 89 0.22 7.11 -16.36
CA ASP A 89 0.86 6.60 -17.56
C ASP A 89 2.34 7.04 -17.65
N ARG A 90 3.05 6.53 -18.66
CA ARG A 90 4.48 6.84 -18.88
C ARG A 90 4.77 8.32 -19.12
N HIS A 91 3.77 9.10 -19.51
CA HIS A 91 3.87 10.54 -19.75
C HIS A 91 3.51 11.35 -18.49
N GLY A 92 3.22 10.69 -17.36
CA GLY A 92 2.84 11.34 -16.11
C GLY A 92 1.37 11.76 -16.07
N LYS A 93 0.55 11.37 -17.05
CA LYS A 93 -0.87 11.68 -17.03
C LYS A 93 -1.56 10.79 -15.99
N LEU A 94 -2.31 11.41 -15.10
CA LEU A 94 -3.05 10.74 -14.05
C LEU A 94 -4.42 10.28 -14.56
N TRP A 95 -4.59 8.96 -14.61
CA TRP A 95 -5.84 8.27 -14.89
C TRP A 95 -6.55 7.91 -13.58
N ILE A 96 -7.83 8.23 -13.50
CA ILE A 96 -8.68 8.04 -12.32
C ILE A 96 -9.87 7.18 -12.72
N GLY A 97 -10.07 6.08 -12.02
CA GLY A 97 -11.14 5.12 -12.23
C GLY A 97 -12.21 5.25 -11.17
N HIS A 98 -13.45 5.38 -11.64
CA HIS A 98 -14.62 5.67 -10.83
C HIS A 98 -15.50 4.46 -10.62
N ARG A 99 -16.30 4.50 -9.55
CA ARG A 99 -17.34 3.50 -9.30
C ARG A 99 -18.43 3.54 -10.36
N PHE A 100 -18.85 4.73 -10.81
CA PHE A 100 -20.01 4.86 -11.68
C PHE A 100 -19.73 5.47 -13.05
N ASN A 101 -18.84 6.46 -13.14
CA ASN A 101 -18.70 7.27 -14.36
C ASN A 101 -17.40 7.01 -15.15
N GLY A 102 -16.98 5.74 -15.25
CA GLY A 102 -15.84 5.36 -16.08
C GLY A 102 -14.54 5.99 -15.59
N LEU A 103 -13.87 6.73 -16.47
CA LEU A 103 -12.53 7.29 -16.23
C LEU A 103 -12.55 8.82 -16.20
N SER A 104 -11.60 9.40 -15.47
CA SER A 104 -11.21 10.80 -15.63
C SER A 104 -9.69 10.88 -15.82
N ILE A 105 -9.25 11.83 -16.63
CA ILE A 105 -7.85 12.16 -16.82
C ILE A 105 -7.61 13.55 -16.24
N TYR A 106 -6.65 13.69 -15.34
CA TYR A 106 -6.26 15.00 -14.83
C TYR A 106 -5.41 15.78 -15.86
N ASN A 107 -5.71 17.07 -16.02
CA ASN A 107 -4.95 18.01 -16.80
C ASN A 107 -4.20 18.97 -15.85
N HIS A 108 -2.88 18.82 -15.80
CA HIS A 108 -2.01 19.62 -14.92
C HIS A 108 -2.01 21.12 -15.28
N GLU A 109 -2.05 21.47 -16.58
CA GLU A 109 -1.97 22.86 -17.03
C GLU A 109 -3.21 23.67 -16.68
N LYS A 110 -4.39 23.03 -16.78
CA LYS A 110 -5.69 23.67 -16.56
C LYS A 110 -6.29 23.36 -15.20
N ASP A 111 -5.65 22.49 -14.43
CA ASP A 111 -6.10 22.05 -13.12
C ASP A 111 -7.56 21.54 -13.11
N ASN A 112 -7.89 20.72 -14.11
CA ASN A 112 -9.22 20.18 -14.38
C ASN A 112 -9.17 18.75 -14.95
N PHE A 113 -10.29 18.19 -15.40
CA PHE A 113 -10.40 16.81 -15.84
C PHE A 113 -11.01 16.66 -17.24
N LYS A 114 -10.53 15.65 -17.98
CA LYS A 114 -11.22 15.09 -19.16
C LYS A 114 -11.94 13.82 -18.72
N GLN A 115 -13.26 13.79 -18.80
CA GLN A 115 -14.06 12.59 -18.53
C GLN A 115 -14.06 11.65 -19.74
N ILE A 116 -13.90 10.34 -19.50
CA ILE A 116 -13.96 9.31 -20.53
C ILE A 116 -15.01 8.28 -20.12
N ILE A 117 -16.06 8.21 -20.93
CA ILE A 117 -17.08 7.16 -20.83
C ILE A 117 -16.56 5.95 -21.57
N ILE A 118 -16.43 4.83 -20.87
CA ILE A 118 -16.08 3.56 -21.50
C ILE A 118 -17.37 2.95 -22.07
N PRO A 119 -17.40 2.45 -23.31
CA PRO A 119 -18.54 1.67 -23.80
C PRO A 119 -18.57 0.30 -23.09
N ASP A 120 -19.77 -0.18 -22.72
CA ASP A 120 -19.93 -1.52 -22.13
C ASP A 120 -19.35 -2.61 -23.06
N ALA A 121 -18.76 -3.66 -22.47
CA ALA A 121 -18.31 -4.84 -23.20
C ALA A 121 -19.46 -5.58 -23.91
N ASP A 122 -20.66 -5.52 -23.34
CA ASP A 122 -21.89 -6.10 -23.89
C ASP A 122 -22.73 -5.02 -24.58
N LYS A 123 -22.67 -5.00 -25.92
CA LYS A 123 -23.39 -4.02 -26.76
C LYS A 123 -24.92 -4.07 -26.63
N ASN A 124 -25.48 -5.15 -26.08
CA ASN A 124 -26.92 -5.30 -25.89
C ASN A 124 -27.39 -4.82 -24.51
N ARG A 125 -26.47 -4.37 -23.65
CA ARG A 125 -26.77 -3.96 -22.29
C ARG A 125 -27.34 -2.54 -22.27
N LYS A 126 -28.51 -2.38 -21.63
CA LYS A 126 -29.26 -1.11 -21.57
C LYS A 126 -28.73 -0.10 -20.54
N VAL A 127 -27.78 -0.48 -19.69
CA VAL A 127 -27.24 0.41 -18.64
C VAL A 127 -25.72 0.29 -18.64
N ALA A 128 -25.06 1.34 -19.10
CA ALA A 128 -23.62 1.52 -18.96
C ALA A 128 -23.24 1.42 -17.48
N LYS A 129 -22.54 0.35 -17.10
CA LYS A 129 -22.03 0.18 -15.73
C LYS A 129 -20.51 0.03 -15.79
N ASN A 130 -19.86 1.14 -16.12
CA ASN A 130 -18.41 1.23 -16.27
C ASN A 130 -17.70 1.44 -14.93
N SER A 131 -18.03 0.60 -13.95
CA SER A 131 -17.36 0.62 -12.65
C SER A 131 -15.93 0.13 -12.83
N ILE A 132 -14.98 1.06 -12.79
CA ILE A 132 -13.56 0.79 -12.94
C ILE A 132 -13.06 0.21 -11.63
N ARG A 133 -12.53 -1.02 -11.69
CA ARG A 133 -12.01 -1.74 -10.53
C ARG A 133 -10.51 -1.53 -10.41
N ARG A 134 -9.81 -1.63 -11.54
CA ARG A 134 -8.37 -1.46 -11.57
C ARG A 134 -7.93 -0.84 -12.89
N ILE A 135 -7.03 0.12 -12.79
CA ILE A 135 -6.22 0.62 -13.90
C ILE A 135 -4.79 0.17 -13.63
N PHE A 136 -4.14 -0.41 -14.62
CA PHE A 136 -2.79 -0.93 -14.49
C PHE A 136 -1.97 -0.62 -15.74
N LEU A 137 -0.84 0.05 -15.57
CA LEU A 137 0.12 0.26 -16.65
C LEU A 137 1.15 -0.86 -16.60
N ASP A 138 1.25 -1.67 -17.66
CA ASP A 138 2.28 -2.69 -17.74
C ASP A 138 3.64 -2.12 -18.18
N ARG A 139 4.70 -2.91 -18.05
CA ARG A 139 6.06 -2.52 -18.47
C ARG A 139 6.21 -2.30 -19.98
N GLY A 140 5.25 -2.77 -20.78
CA GLY A 140 5.16 -2.53 -22.22
C GLY A 140 4.41 -1.26 -22.59
N ASN A 141 3.99 -0.46 -21.60
CA ASN A 141 3.16 0.74 -21.75
C ASN A 141 1.74 0.48 -22.25
N THR A 142 1.21 -0.72 -22.04
CA THR A 142 -0.22 -0.97 -22.26
C THR A 142 -0.98 -0.63 -20.99
N LEU A 143 -2.01 0.20 -21.12
CA LEU A 143 -2.92 0.53 -20.04
C LEU A 143 -4.07 -0.48 -20.03
N TRP A 144 -4.13 -1.28 -18.97
CA TRP A 144 -5.15 -2.28 -18.72
C TRP A 144 -6.22 -1.71 -17.81
N ILE A 145 -7.48 -1.94 -18.18
CA ILE A 145 -8.65 -1.47 -17.44
C ILE A 145 -9.52 -2.66 -17.14
N ALA A 146 -9.55 -3.04 -15.87
CA ALA A 146 -10.52 -4.00 -15.37
C ALA A 146 -11.74 -3.27 -14.82
N THR A 147 -12.91 -3.76 -15.21
CA THR A 147 -14.20 -3.29 -14.75
C THR A 147 -14.91 -4.38 -13.96
N THR A 148 -16.13 -4.11 -13.50
CA THR A 148 -16.98 -5.17 -12.92
C THR A 148 -17.42 -6.21 -13.96
N PHE A 149 -17.31 -5.91 -15.25
CA PHE A 149 -17.84 -6.71 -16.36
C PHE A 149 -16.80 -7.03 -17.44
N GLY A 150 -15.57 -7.27 -17.01
CA GLY A 150 -14.50 -7.69 -17.90
C GLY A 150 -13.36 -6.70 -17.98
N ILE A 151 -12.45 -6.99 -18.90
CA ILE A 151 -11.16 -6.32 -19.03
C ILE A 151 -10.98 -5.80 -20.45
N ALA A 152 -10.40 -4.62 -20.55
CA ALA A 152 -9.99 -4.00 -21.80
C ALA A 152 -8.54 -3.53 -21.71
N ARG A 153 -7.90 -3.39 -22.86
CA ARG A 153 -6.72 -2.52 -23.01
C ARG A 153 -7.12 -1.23 -23.71
N TYR A 154 -6.54 -0.12 -23.28
CA TYR A 154 -6.66 1.16 -23.97
C TYR A 154 -5.67 1.22 -25.13
N ASP A 155 -6.16 1.62 -26.30
CA ASP A 155 -5.34 1.92 -27.48
C ASP A 155 -5.25 3.44 -27.66
N GLU A 156 -4.06 3.98 -27.38
CA GLU A 156 -3.75 5.40 -27.47
C GLU A 156 -3.85 5.91 -28.92
N ALA A 157 -3.56 5.08 -29.92
CA ALA A 157 -3.56 5.51 -31.32
C ALA A 157 -4.98 5.76 -31.85
N THR A 158 -5.96 5.02 -31.33
CA THR A 158 -7.36 5.11 -31.78
C THR A 158 -8.29 5.75 -30.73
N ASP A 159 -7.75 6.14 -29.56
CA ASP A 159 -8.52 6.58 -28.37
C ASP A 159 -9.69 5.62 -28.06
N SER A 160 -9.41 4.31 -28.10
CA SER A 160 -10.45 3.27 -27.99
C SER A 160 -10.09 2.15 -27.01
N PHE A 161 -11.07 1.31 -26.67
CA PHE A 161 -10.91 0.19 -25.75
C PHE A 161 -11.11 -1.15 -26.48
N ILE A 162 -10.10 -2.01 -26.38
CA ILE A 162 -10.13 -3.36 -26.95
C ILE A 162 -10.52 -4.32 -25.82
N TRP A 163 -11.76 -4.82 -25.90
CA TRP A 163 -12.35 -5.71 -24.92
C TRP A 163 -12.02 -7.18 -25.16
N TYR A 164 -11.90 -7.94 -24.07
CA TYR A 164 -11.74 -9.39 -24.11
C TYR A 164 -13.00 -10.07 -23.60
N GLU A 165 -13.80 -10.62 -24.52
CA GLU A 165 -15.08 -11.28 -24.20
C GLU A 165 -14.94 -12.78 -23.95
N LYS A 166 -13.98 -13.43 -24.62
CA LYS A 166 -13.74 -14.87 -24.51
C LYS A 166 -12.30 -15.18 -24.16
N SER A 167 -12.09 -16.25 -23.40
CA SER A 167 -10.78 -16.85 -23.21
C SER A 167 -10.30 -17.51 -24.52
N LEU A 168 -9.01 -17.86 -24.57
CA LEU A 168 -8.41 -18.62 -25.67
C LEU A 168 -9.07 -19.99 -25.87
N LYS A 169 -9.75 -20.52 -24.84
CA LYS A 169 -10.56 -21.76 -24.90
C LYS A 169 -12.05 -21.50 -25.24
N GLY A 170 -12.42 -20.27 -25.57
CA GLY A 170 -13.78 -19.89 -25.95
C GLY A 170 -14.76 -19.70 -24.80
N LYS A 171 -14.30 -19.73 -23.54
CA LYS A 171 -15.14 -19.49 -22.36
C LYS A 171 -15.43 -17.99 -22.21
N ASP A 172 -16.66 -17.64 -21.86
CA ASP A 172 -17.04 -16.26 -21.56
C ASP A 172 -16.27 -15.72 -20.34
N ILE A 173 -15.68 -14.54 -20.48
CA ILE A 173 -14.92 -13.82 -19.46
C ILE A 173 -15.47 -12.39 -19.20
N THR A 174 -16.67 -12.06 -19.67
CA THR A 174 -17.29 -10.73 -19.50
C THR A 174 -17.88 -10.50 -18.10
N ASN A 175 -17.84 -11.49 -17.20
CA ASN A 175 -18.34 -11.34 -15.82
C ASN A 175 -17.20 -11.40 -14.78
N ILE A 176 -16.00 -11.02 -15.19
CA ILE A 176 -14.84 -11.00 -14.32
C ILE A 176 -14.78 -9.64 -13.64
N ASN A 177 -14.96 -9.67 -12.32
CA ASN A 177 -14.76 -8.52 -11.46
C ASN A 177 -13.26 -8.43 -11.15
N GLY A 178 -12.50 -7.86 -12.10
CA GLY A 178 -11.04 -7.79 -12.06
C GLY A 178 -10.56 -6.77 -11.02
N GLN A 179 -10.45 -7.18 -9.76
CA GLN A 179 -10.07 -6.28 -8.65
C GLN A 179 -8.57 -5.98 -8.62
N ALA A 180 -7.77 -6.87 -9.17
CA ALA A 180 -6.32 -6.78 -9.10
C ALA A 180 -5.69 -7.19 -10.42
N ILE A 181 -4.63 -6.49 -10.80
CA ILE A 181 -3.83 -6.78 -12.00
C ILE A 181 -2.36 -6.67 -11.59
N ALA A 182 -1.54 -7.65 -11.98
CA ALA A 182 -0.08 -7.56 -11.91
C ALA A 182 0.57 -8.21 -13.12
N GLN A 183 1.87 -7.97 -13.27
CA GLN A 183 2.65 -8.48 -14.40
C GLN A 183 3.80 -9.36 -13.92
N SER A 184 3.80 -10.63 -14.33
CA SER A 184 4.90 -11.57 -14.05
C SER A 184 6.16 -11.17 -14.80
N THR A 185 7.32 -11.69 -14.39
CA THR A 185 8.64 -11.37 -14.98
C THR A 185 8.73 -11.70 -16.48
N ASP A 186 8.04 -12.76 -16.92
CA ASP A 186 7.91 -13.15 -18.33
C ASP A 186 6.96 -12.26 -19.15
N GLY A 187 6.38 -11.24 -18.53
CA GLY A 187 5.56 -10.22 -19.18
C GLY A 187 4.07 -10.52 -19.25
N LYS A 188 3.61 -11.69 -18.79
CA LYS A 188 2.17 -12.01 -18.76
C LYS A 188 1.41 -11.15 -17.75
N ILE A 189 0.16 -10.85 -18.06
CA ILE A 189 -0.72 -10.05 -17.20
C ILE A 189 -1.67 -10.97 -16.45
N TRP A 190 -1.59 -10.92 -15.12
CA TRP A 190 -2.40 -11.72 -14.22
C TRP A 190 -3.52 -10.87 -13.65
N VAL A 191 -4.75 -11.35 -13.74
CA VAL A 191 -5.95 -10.65 -13.28
C VAL A 191 -6.65 -11.49 -12.22
N GLY A 192 -6.81 -10.90 -11.04
CA GLY A 192 -7.54 -11.49 -9.93
C GLY A 192 -9.03 -11.26 -10.08
N ASN A 193 -9.82 -12.33 -9.99
CA ASN A 193 -11.27 -12.25 -10.00
C ASN A 193 -11.82 -12.29 -8.56
N PHE A 194 -12.63 -11.30 -8.18
CA PHE A 194 -13.25 -11.26 -6.85
C PHE A 194 -14.23 -12.41 -6.61
N ASN A 195 -14.91 -12.87 -7.66
CA ASN A 195 -16.04 -13.82 -7.56
C ASN A 195 -15.65 -15.25 -7.94
N SER A 196 -14.38 -15.51 -8.24
CA SER A 196 -13.93 -16.80 -8.76
C SER A 196 -12.67 -17.29 -8.04
N GLU A 197 -12.47 -18.59 -8.08
CA GLU A 197 -11.29 -19.30 -7.58
C GLU A 197 -10.14 -19.32 -8.61
N THR A 198 -10.35 -18.67 -9.75
CA THR A 198 -9.42 -18.65 -10.88
C THR A 198 -8.85 -17.26 -11.11
N LEU A 199 -7.65 -17.24 -11.66
CA LEU A 199 -7.01 -16.04 -12.19
C LEU A 199 -7.17 -16.06 -13.72
N LEU A 200 -7.19 -14.89 -14.34
CA LEU A 200 -6.91 -14.83 -15.77
C LEU A 200 -5.45 -14.51 -16.00
N VAL A 201 -4.90 -15.07 -17.08
CA VAL A 201 -3.54 -14.80 -17.52
C VAL A 201 -3.57 -14.42 -18.99
N TYR A 202 -3.16 -13.18 -19.29
CA TYR A 202 -2.96 -12.72 -20.66
C TYR A 202 -1.61 -13.19 -21.16
N ASP A 203 -1.61 -13.81 -22.33
CA ASP A 203 -0.42 -14.17 -23.07
C ASP A 203 -0.33 -13.27 -24.32
N SER A 204 0.67 -12.38 -24.35
CA SER A 204 0.87 -11.44 -25.45
C SER A 204 1.23 -12.14 -26.75
N LEU A 205 1.85 -13.32 -26.71
CA LEU A 205 2.18 -14.10 -27.91
C LEU A 205 0.93 -14.70 -28.57
N LYS A 206 -0.10 -14.98 -27.77
CA LYS A 206 -1.40 -15.50 -28.23
C LYS A 206 -2.47 -14.40 -28.36
N ASN A 207 -2.16 -13.20 -27.88
CA ASN A 207 -3.07 -12.05 -27.80
C ASN A 207 -4.42 -12.41 -27.15
N GLY A 208 -4.40 -13.11 -26.02
CA GLY A 208 -5.64 -13.49 -25.34
C GLY A 208 -5.44 -14.00 -23.92
N PHE A 209 -6.55 -14.17 -23.21
CA PHE A 209 -6.58 -14.64 -21.82
C PHE A 209 -6.84 -16.15 -21.74
N ASP A 210 -6.15 -16.81 -20.83
CA ASP A 210 -6.47 -18.16 -20.35
C ASP A 210 -6.81 -18.13 -18.85
N GLU A 211 -7.62 -19.08 -18.39
CA GLU A 211 -7.86 -19.28 -16.96
C GLU A 211 -6.71 -20.07 -16.33
N TYR A 212 -6.17 -19.55 -15.23
CA TYR A 212 -5.26 -20.25 -14.35
C TYR A 212 -6.01 -20.71 -13.10
N VAL A 213 -6.01 -22.03 -12.89
CA VAL A 213 -6.66 -22.67 -11.74
C VAL A 213 -5.59 -23.03 -10.72
N ILE A 214 -5.69 -22.49 -9.51
CA ILE A 214 -4.83 -22.87 -8.39
C ILE A 214 -5.34 -24.21 -7.84
N LYS A 215 -4.76 -25.34 -8.27
CA LYS A 215 -5.32 -26.68 -8.03
C LYS A 215 -5.54 -26.99 -6.55
N ARG A 216 -4.62 -26.54 -5.68
CA ARG A 216 -4.71 -26.74 -4.22
C ARG A 216 -5.84 -25.94 -3.54
N MET A 217 -6.39 -24.95 -4.24
CA MET A 217 -7.49 -24.12 -3.76
C MET A 217 -8.83 -24.46 -4.43
N LEU A 218 -8.86 -25.52 -5.26
CA LEU A 218 -10.07 -25.94 -5.95
C LEU A 218 -11.19 -26.27 -4.95
N GLY A 219 -12.38 -25.69 -5.17
CA GLY A 219 -13.55 -25.85 -4.31
C GLY A 219 -13.53 -24.98 -3.05
N LYS A 220 -12.51 -24.12 -2.89
CA LYS A 220 -12.46 -23.12 -1.82
C LYS A 220 -12.79 -21.76 -2.42
N SER A 221 -13.95 -21.21 -2.06
CA SER A 221 -14.27 -19.84 -2.42
C SER A 221 -13.37 -18.86 -1.64
N PHE A 222 -12.34 -18.32 -2.30
CA PHE A 222 -11.44 -17.35 -1.69
C PHE A 222 -11.58 -15.95 -2.30
N GLY A 223 -11.72 -15.83 -3.62
CA GLY A 223 -11.75 -14.54 -4.32
C GLY A 223 -10.43 -13.77 -4.21
N VAL A 224 -10.18 -12.84 -5.14
CA VAL A 224 -8.94 -12.05 -5.14
C VAL A 224 -9.24 -10.58 -4.89
N ALA A 225 -8.64 -10.04 -3.82
CA ALA A 225 -8.71 -8.62 -3.49
C ALA A 225 -7.50 -7.85 -4.02
N THR A 226 -6.30 -8.44 -3.92
CA THR A 226 -5.05 -7.89 -4.42
C THR A 226 -4.15 -9.03 -4.87
N LEU A 227 -3.28 -8.77 -5.85
CA LEU A 227 -2.22 -9.69 -6.22
C LEU A 227 -0.99 -8.92 -6.69
N ASP A 228 0.20 -9.45 -6.45
CA ASP A 228 1.44 -8.94 -7.04
C ASP A 228 2.55 -10.00 -6.99
N PHE A 229 3.54 -9.85 -7.86
CA PHE A 229 4.74 -10.69 -7.85
C PHE A 229 5.81 -10.09 -6.95
N ASP A 230 6.49 -10.94 -6.17
CA ASP A 230 7.73 -10.54 -5.53
C ASP A 230 8.93 -10.69 -6.48
N ASN A 231 10.07 -10.14 -6.07
CA ASN A 231 11.34 -10.20 -6.78
C ASN A 231 11.93 -11.62 -6.90
N LYS A 232 11.37 -12.61 -6.20
CA LYS A 232 11.73 -14.02 -6.31
C LYS A 232 10.79 -14.77 -7.28
N GLY A 233 9.80 -14.10 -7.85
CA GLY A 233 8.85 -14.67 -8.80
C GLY A 233 7.65 -15.37 -8.15
N TYR A 234 7.47 -15.28 -6.83
CA TYR A 234 6.25 -15.78 -6.20
C TYR A 234 5.10 -14.80 -6.43
N LEU A 235 3.94 -15.35 -6.79
CA LEU A 235 2.70 -14.59 -6.84
C LEU A 235 2.08 -14.56 -5.44
N TRP A 236 1.97 -13.38 -4.87
CA TRP A 236 1.25 -13.15 -3.63
C TRP A 236 -0.19 -12.75 -3.92
N ILE A 237 -1.15 -13.39 -3.26
CA ILE A 237 -2.58 -13.21 -3.50
C ILE A 237 -3.25 -12.90 -2.17
N GLY A 238 -3.69 -11.66 -2.02
CA GLY A 238 -4.52 -11.23 -0.91
C GLY A 238 -5.98 -11.59 -1.18
N THR A 239 -6.59 -12.26 -0.22
CA THR A 239 -7.98 -12.72 -0.34
C THR A 239 -8.88 -11.94 0.62
N PRO A 240 -10.17 -11.73 0.27
CA PRO A 240 -11.13 -11.09 1.16
C PRO A 240 -11.36 -11.80 2.50
N LYS A 241 -11.12 -13.12 2.60
CA LYS A 241 -11.46 -13.91 3.81
C LYS A 241 -10.51 -15.05 4.15
N ALA A 242 -9.75 -15.56 3.19
CA ALA A 242 -8.91 -16.75 3.35
C ALA A 242 -7.45 -16.41 3.73
N GLY A 243 -7.16 -15.17 4.13
CA GLY A 243 -5.80 -14.72 4.41
C GLY A 243 -5.00 -14.44 3.15
N LEU A 244 -3.69 -14.68 3.24
CA LEU A 244 -2.73 -14.40 2.18
C LEU A 244 -2.20 -15.72 1.61
N LEU A 245 -2.16 -15.83 0.28
CA LEU A 245 -1.56 -16.97 -0.41
C LEU A 245 -0.24 -16.53 -1.05
N ARG A 246 0.77 -17.40 -1.01
CA ARG A 246 1.98 -17.32 -1.82
C ARG A 246 2.00 -18.52 -2.76
N LEU A 247 1.96 -18.26 -4.06
CA LEU A 247 1.96 -19.25 -5.12
C LEU A 247 3.30 -19.23 -5.84
N ASN A 248 3.93 -20.40 -5.98
CA ASN A 248 4.94 -20.63 -7.00
C ASN A 248 4.22 -21.05 -8.29
N VAL A 249 4.22 -20.19 -9.30
CA VAL A 249 3.52 -20.41 -10.57
C VAL A 249 4.14 -21.52 -11.43
N GLU A 250 5.40 -21.90 -11.19
CA GLU A 250 6.08 -22.96 -11.92
C GLU A 250 5.76 -24.34 -11.34
N THR A 251 5.73 -24.45 -10.01
CA THR A 251 5.53 -25.72 -9.29
C THR A 251 4.09 -25.96 -8.84
N ASP A 252 3.23 -24.94 -8.93
CA ASP A 252 1.86 -24.90 -8.37
C ASP A 252 1.84 -25.13 -6.84
N GLU A 253 2.97 -24.87 -6.17
CA GLU A 253 3.06 -24.90 -4.72
C GLU A 253 2.38 -23.66 -4.12
N VAL A 254 1.48 -23.91 -3.17
CA VAL A 254 0.73 -22.86 -2.48
C VAL A 254 1.02 -22.92 -0.99
N LYS A 255 1.44 -21.80 -0.44
CA LYS A 255 1.50 -21.57 0.99
C LYS A 255 0.42 -20.57 1.41
N GLN A 256 -0.38 -20.95 2.39
CA GLN A 256 -1.41 -20.09 2.96
C GLN A 256 -0.97 -19.56 4.32
N PHE A 257 -1.10 -18.25 4.50
CA PHE A 257 -0.89 -17.57 5.77
C PHE A 257 -2.24 -17.09 6.29
N VAL A 258 -2.52 -17.39 7.56
CA VAL A 258 -3.77 -17.01 8.24
C VAL A 258 -3.46 -16.38 9.59
N ASN A 259 -4.35 -15.51 10.05
CA ASN A 259 -4.40 -15.06 11.44
C ASN A 259 -4.80 -16.23 12.33
N THR A 260 -4.02 -16.45 13.38
CA THR A 260 -4.37 -17.36 14.48
C THR A 260 -4.59 -16.53 15.73
N PHE A 261 -5.78 -16.64 16.32
CA PHE A 261 -6.14 -15.90 17.52
C PHE A 261 -5.13 -16.16 18.65
N GLY A 262 -4.66 -15.08 19.29
CA GLY A 262 -3.64 -15.13 20.34
C GLY A 262 -2.19 -15.27 19.87
N ASN A 263 -1.94 -15.52 18.58
CA ASN A 263 -0.57 -15.62 18.04
C ASN A 263 -0.17 -14.33 17.29
N ASN A 264 0.69 -13.53 17.94
CA ASN A 264 1.20 -12.26 17.42
C ASN A 264 2.27 -12.39 16.32
N THR A 265 2.65 -13.61 15.93
CA THR A 265 3.57 -13.92 14.83
C THR A 265 2.84 -14.29 13.53
N THR A 266 1.52 -14.24 13.53
CA THR A 266 0.68 -14.48 12.34
C THR A 266 0.14 -13.18 11.75
N LEU A 267 -0.54 -13.25 10.61
CA LEU A 267 -1.21 -12.09 10.01
C LEU A 267 -2.11 -11.40 11.04
N GLY A 268 -2.26 -10.08 10.95
CA GLY A 268 -3.11 -9.31 11.86
C GLY A 268 -4.61 -9.57 11.67
N SER A 269 -5.01 -10.00 10.48
CA SER A 269 -6.38 -10.37 10.08
C SER A 269 -6.32 -11.24 8.80
N ASN A 270 -7.38 -12.00 8.53
CA ASN A 270 -7.54 -12.83 7.32
C ASN A 270 -8.14 -12.06 6.12
N GLU A 271 -8.57 -10.83 6.34
CA GLU A 271 -9.15 -9.98 5.30
C GLU A 271 -8.04 -9.08 4.73
N ILE A 272 -7.50 -9.44 3.57
CA ILE A 272 -6.37 -8.75 2.94
C ILE A 272 -6.89 -7.70 1.94
N CYS A 273 -6.40 -6.47 2.05
CA CYS A 273 -6.78 -5.38 1.16
C CYS A 273 -5.67 -4.96 0.20
N SER A 274 -4.42 -4.96 0.68
CA SER A 274 -3.29 -4.43 -0.07
C SER A 274 -2.03 -5.25 0.20
N PHE A 275 -1.15 -5.26 -0.79
CA PHE A 275 0.13 -5.93 -0.77
C PHE A 275 1.15 -5.02 -1.45
N LEU A 276 2.36 -4.95 -0.90
CA LEU A 276 3.49 -4.27 -1.51
C LEU A 276 4.78 -4.99 -1.14
N GLN A 277 5.65 -5.24 -2.11
CA GLN A 277 7.07 -5.41 -1.85
C GLN A 277 7.77 -4.06 -2.09
N ASP A 278 8.41 -3.51 -1.06
CA ASP A 278 9.15 -2.26 -1.19
C ASP A 278 10.49 -2.45 -1.93
N SER A 279 11.12 -1.33 -2.29
CA SER A 279 12.40 -1.25 -2.99
C SER A 279 13.56 -1.95 -2.26
N LYS A 280 13.40 -2.21 -0.95
CA LYS A 280 14.36 -2.94 -0.11
C LYS A 280 14.04 -4.43 -0.02
N GLY A 281 13.04 -4.90 -0.77
CA GLY A 281 12.58 -6.28 -0.81
C GLY A 281 11.70 -6.69 0.38
N GLN A 282 11.28 -5.75 1.23
CA GLN A 282 10.42 -6.05 2.39
C GLN A 282 8.97 -6.16 1.95
N ILE A 283 8.28 -7.17 2.46
CA ILE A 283 6.88 -7.43 2.14
C ILE A 283 5.98 -6.84 3.22
N TRP A 284 5.02 -6.05 2.76
CA TRP A 284 4.03 -5.34 3.55
C TRP A 284 2.63 -5.74 3.10
N VAL A 285 1.76 -6.01 4.07
CA VAL A 285 0.40 -6.49 3.83
C VAL A 285 -0.56 -5.65 4.65
N GLY A 286 -1.48 -4.97 3.96
CA GLY A 286 -2.55 -4.21 4.59
C GLY A 286 -3.77 -5.09 4.80
N THR A 287 -4.31 -5.04 6.01
CA THR A 287 -5.44 -5.89 6.42
C THR A 287 -6.60 -5.06 6.96
N ILE A 288 -7.82 -5.62 6.93
CA ILE A 288 -8.98 -5.02 7.60
C ILE A 288 -8.92 -5.36 9.08
N ASN A 289 -8.97 -4.34 9.95
CA ASN A 289 -8.91 -4.42 11.41
C ASN A 289 -7.66 -5.10 12.02
N GLY A 290 -6.74 -5.61 11.19
CA GLY A 290 -5.50 -6.26 11.60
C GLY A 290 -4.26 -5.36 11.53
N GLY A 291 -4.39 -4.15 10.98
CA GLY A 291 -3.32 -3.19 10.81
C GLY A 291 -2.40 -3.53 9.62
N LEU A 292 -1.20 -2.95 9.67
CA LEU A 292 -0.13 -3.20 8.71
C LEU A 292 0.70 -4.40 9.17
N CYS A 293 0.85 -5.42 8.33
CA CYS A 293 1.66 -6.60 8.63
C CYS A 293 2.97 -6.56 7.84
N LYS A 294 4.09 -6.74 8.52
CA LYS A 294 5.41 -6.92 7.89
C LYS A 294 5.78 -8.40 7.92
N TYR A 295 6.14 -8.95 6.77
CA TYR A 295 6.57 -10.33 6.64
C TYR A 295 8.06 -10.49 7.01
N ASP A 296 8.37 -11.47 7.87
CA ASP A 296 9.70 -11.96 8.17
C ASP A 296 9.95 -13.22 7.33
N ALA A 297 10.76 -13.11 6.29
CA ALA A 297 11.00 -14.19 5.35
C ALA A 297 11.87 -15.32 5.92
N GLU A 298 12.69 -15.05 6.94
CA GLU A 298 13.55 -16.07 7.57
C GLU A 298 12.72 -16.98 8.47
N LYS A 299 11.80 -16.38 9.23
CA LYS A 299 10.92 -17.11 10.16
C LYS A 299 9.60 -17.52 9.55
N GLU A 300 9.29 -16.99 8.37
CA GLU A 300 7.99 -17.08 7.70
C GLU A 300 6.82 -16.65 8.60
N THR A 301 7.04 -15.60 9.39
CA THR A 301 6.06 -15.02 10.32
C THR A 301 5.70 -13.59 9.93
N PHE A 302 4.71 -13.01 10.61
CA PHE A 302 4.32 -11.62 10.44
C PHE A 302 4.40 -10.86 11.75
N LYS A 303 4.82 -9.60 11.67
CA LYS A 303 4.69 -8.62 12.74
C LYS A 303 3.63 -7.61 12.36
N SER A 304 2.58 -7.51 13.18
CA SER A 304 1.49 -6.55 12.97
C SER A 304 1.75 -5.23 13.70
N TYR A 305 1.53 -4.12 13.01
CA TYR A 305 1.53 -2.76 13.55
C TYR A 305 0.08 -2.28 13.56
N LYS A 306 -0.40 -1.85 14.72
CA LYS A 306 -1.79 -1.45 14.98
C LYS A 306 -1.83 -0.08 15.66
N ILE A 307 -3.01 0.52 15.75
CA ILE A 307 -3.25 1.69 16.59
C ILE A 307 -2.89 1.38 18.05
N ASN A 308 -2.24 2.33 18.69
CA ASN A 308 -2.01 2.37 20.11
C ASN A 308 -2.38 3.76 20.61
N GLU A 309 -3.41 3.86 21.45
CA GLU A 309 -3.92 5.14 21.96
C GLU A 309 -2.89 5.92 22.78
N GLU A 310 -1.93 5.21 23.40
CA GLU A 310 -0.85 5.81 24.18
C GLU A 310 0.32 6.30 23.31
N ASP A 311 0.44 5.81 22.08
CA ASP A 311 1.51 6.17 21.14
C ASP A 311 0.96 6.99 19.98
N LYS A 312 1.17 8.31 20.05
CA LYS A 312 0.77 9.25 18.98
C LYS A 312 1.44 9.00 17.63
N PHE A 313 2.49 8.18 17.58
CA PHE A 313 3.19 7.79 16.35
C PHE A 313 2.80 6.40 15.86
N SER A 314 1.80 5.75 16.47
CA SER A 314 1.20 4.52 15.95
C SER A 314 0.25 4.82 14.77
N LEU A 315 -0.21 3.77 14.09
CA LEU A 315 -1.22 3.91 13.03
C LEU A 315 -2.49 4.57 13.57
N ARG A 316 -3.14 5.39 12.74
CA ARG A 316 -4.43 6.02 13.09
C ARG A 316 -5.66 5.17 12.80
N SER A 317 -5.49 4.03 12.15
CA SER A 317 -6.55 3.06 11.89
C SER A 317 -5.96 1.67 11.63
N ASN A 318 -6.68 0.63 12.04
CA ASN A 318 -6.28 -0.76 11.83
C ASN A 318 -6.73 -1.34 10.48
N SER A 319 -7.39 -0.55 9.65
CA SER A 319 -7.83 -1.00 8.31
C SER A 319 -7.00 -0.28 7.26
N VAL A 320 -5.98 -0.97 6.75
CA VAL A 320 -5.02 -0.45 5.77
C VAL A 320 -5.44 -0.90 4.37
N SER A 321 -6.02 0.03 3.61
CA SER A 321 -6.65 -0.21 2.32
C SER A 321 -5.67 -0.13 1.15
N ALA A 322 -4.66 0.73 1.24
CA ALA A 322 -3.67 0.94 0.19
C ALA A 322 -2.27 1.14 0.78
N ILE A 323 -1.27 0.62 0.08
CA ILE A 323 0.15 0.77 0.44
C ILE A 323 0.88 1.10 -0.86
N VAL A 324 1.63 2.21 -0.87
CA VAL A 324 2.52 2.59 -1.97
C VAL A 324 3.83 3.08 -1.37
N GLU A 325 4.95 2.75 -2.01
CA GLU A 325 6.24 3.39 -1.72
C GLU A 325 6.40 4.62 -2.60
N ASN A 326 6.69 5.77 -1.99
CA ASN A 326 6.99 6.99 -2.73
C ASN A 326 8.45 6.99 -3.22
N SER A 327 8.79 7.99 -4.04
CA SER A 327 10.13 8.15 -4.59
C SER A 327 11.24 8.43 -3.55
N GLU A 328 10.88 8.81 -2.32
CA GLU A 328 11.82 8.96 -1.21
C GLU A 328 12.08 7.63 -0.46
N GLY A 329 11.32 6.59 -0.82
CA GLY A 329 11.34 5.27 -0.22
C GLY A 329 10.49 5.12 1.04
N ASP A 330 9.62 6.10 1.33
CA ASP A 330 8.66 6.06 2.43
C ASP A 330 7.38 5.32 2.03
N LEU A 331 6.71 4.67 2.98
CA LEU A 331 5.43 4.01 2.71
C LEU A 331 4.26 4.94 3.01
N LEU A 332 3.43 5.16 2.00
CA LEU A 332 2.16 5.86 2.06
C LEU A 332 1.04 4.84 2.30
N LEU A 333 0.31 5.00 3.40
CA LEU A 333 -0.70 4.05 3.85
C LEU A 333 -2.08 4.72 3.87
N GLY A 334 -2.92 4.37 2.90
CA GLY A 334 -4.33 4.71 2.93
C GLY A 334 -5.04 3.86 3.98
N THR A 335 -5.93 4.48 4.76
CA THR A 335 -6.73 3.76 5.77
C THR A 335 -8.22 4.11 5.68
N HIS A 336 -9.09 3.31 6.29
CA HIS A 336 -10.55 3.52 6.24
C HIS A 336 -11.05 4.62 7.19
N SER A 337 -10.38 4.87 8.30
CA SER A 337 -10.87 5.79 9.34
C SER A 337 -9.79 6.70 9.93
N GLY A 338 -8.56 6.58 9.44
CA GLY A 338 -7.39 7.26 9.96
C GLY A 338 -6.60 7.95 8.86
N GLY A 339 -7.24 8.33 7.75
CA GLY A 339 -6.64 9.07 6.64
C GLY A 339 -5.35 8.44 6.11
N LEU A 340 -4.39 9.29 5.74
CA LEU A 340 -3.10 8.88 5.19
C LEU A 340 -2.08 8.79 6.33
N ASN A 341 -1.45 7.63 6.48
CA ASN A 341 -0.36 7.41 7.42
C ASN A 341 0.94 7.25 6.62
N ILE A 342 2.03 7.88 7.05
CA ILE A 342 3.32 7.84 6.34
C ILE A 342 4.36 7.17 7.23
N LEU A 343 4.90 6.04 6.78
CA LEU A 343 6.04 5.41 7.40
C LEU A 343 7.33 6.00 6.82
N ASN A 344 7.94 6.95 7.53
CA ASN A 344 9.18 7.55 7.08
C ASN A 344 10.41 6.79 7.58
N TYR A 345 11.18 6.17 6.68
CA TYR A 345 12.33 5.35 7.09
C TYR A 345 13.50 6.18 7.64
N ARG A 346 13.66 7.43 7.17
CA ARG A 346 14.75 8.31 7.63
C ARG A 346 14.48 8.80 9.06
N LYS A 347 13.27 9.29 9.33
CA LYS A 347 12.81 9.71 10.67
C LYS A 347 12.81 8.55 11.66
N ASN A 348 12.52 7.32 11.21
CA ASN A 348 12.61 6.13 12.05
C ASN A 348 14.03 5.78 12.50
N LYS A 349 15.10 6.36 11.93
CA LYS A 349 16.47 6.19 12.47
C LYS A 349 16.79 7.09 13.66
N PHE A 350 15.98 8.12 13.92
CA PHE A 350 16.24 9.07 15.01
C PHE A 350 15.54 8.63 16.30
N LYS A 351 16.32 8.52 17.38
CA LYS A 351 15.81 8.23 18.72
C LYS A 351 15.53 9.54 19.46
N TYR A 352 14.30 9.71 19.94
CA TYR A 352 13.94 10.83 20.82
C TYR A 352 14.38 10.53 22.25
N LEU A 353 15.14 11.46 22.85
CA LEU A 353 15.67 11.35 24.21
C LEU A 353 15.02 12.39 25.14
N GLY A 354 13.69 12.50 25.19
CA GLY A 354 13.01 13.41 26.13
C GLY A 354 12.70 12.77 27.49
N LYS A 355 11.90 13.46 28.31
CA LYS A 355 11.49 13.04 29.67
C LYS A 355 10.85 11.64 29.74
N ASN A 356 10.25 11.20 28.63
CA ASN A 356 9.65 9.88 28.44
C ASN A 356 10.35 9.04 27.34
N GLY A 357 11.55 9.42 26.91
CA GLY A 357 12.40 8.59 26.05
C GLY A 357 12.95 7.39 26.81
N ALA A 358 13.45 6.37 26.09
CA ALA A 358 13.91 5.07 26.60
C ALA A 358 14.38 5.08 28.08
N PRO A 359 13.95 4.12 28.93
CA PRO A 359 13.98 4.24 30.39
C PRO A 359 15.35 4.53 31.02
N ASN A 360 16.44 4.25 30.30
CA ASN A 360 17.81 4.47 30.78
C ASN A 360 18.47 5.75 30.22
N LEU A 361 17.73 6.58 29.48
CA LEU A 361 18.28 7.64 28.62
C LEU A 361 17.35 8.86 28.49
N SER A 362 16.46 9.07 29.47
CA SER A 362 15.55 10.22 29.47
C SER A 362 16.27 11.50 29.89
N LEU A 363 16.18 12.56 29.07
CA LEU A 363 16.55 13.90 29.51
C LEU A 363 15.51 14.37 30.53
N LYS A 364 15.96 14.78 31.72
CA LYS A 364 15.07 15.28 32.77
C LYS A 364 14.33 16.56 32.38
N ASN A 365 14.83 17.28 31.37
CA ASN A 365 14.30 18.56 30.91
C ASN A 365 14.16 18.56 29.38
N GLU A 366 13.10 19.20 28.87
CA GLU A 366 12.72 19.14 27.44
C GLU A 366 13.46 20.15 26.57
N ARG A 367 14.11 21.14 27.20
CA ARG A 367 14.89 22.17 26.51
C ARG A 367 16.38 21.85 26.57
N SER A 368 16.95 21.47 25.43
CA SER A 368 18.41 21.39 25.24
C SER A 368 18.92 22.74 24.74
N VAL A 369 19.95 23.27 25.41
CA VAL A 369 20.55 24.58 25.16
C VAL A 369 21.85 24.45 24.38
N CYS A 370 22.60 23.37 24.61
CA CYS A 370 23.86 23.11 23.91
C CYS A 370 24.19 21.62 23.82
N PHE A 371 25.06 21.28 22.86
CA PHE A 371 25.61 19.95 22.64
C PHE A 371 27.12 20.07 22.47
N TYR A 372 27.90 19.16 23.07
CA TYR A 372 29.35 19.07 22.89
C TYR A 372 29.77 17.60 22.88
N GLN A 373 30.61 17.20 21.93
CA GLN A 373 31.19 15.86 21.92
C GLN A 373 32.67 15.97 22.31
N ASP A 374 33.10 15.22 23.32
CA ASP A 374 34.51 15.20 23.70
C ASP A 374 35.34 14.23 22.83
N SER A 375 36.66 14.29 22.99
CA SER A 375 37.61 13.46 22.23
C SER A 375 37.52 11.96 22.52
N SER A 376 36.80 11.55 23.57
CA SER A 376 36.52 10.14 23.88
C SER A 376 35.21 9.64 23.25
N GLY A 377 34.48 10.52 22.56
CA GLY A 377 33.24 10.22 21.87
C GLY A 377 31.97 10.46 22.70
N ILE A 378 32.09 10.92 23.94
CA ILE A 378 30.94 11.17 24.84
C ILE A 378 30.23 12.46 24.41
N MET A 379 28.90 12.40 24.29
CA MET A 379 28.04 13.56 24.05
C MET A 379 27.56 14.18 25.37
N TRP A 380 27.84 15.46 25.53
CA TRP A 380 27.42 16.33 26.63
C TRP A 380 26.25 17.19 26.18
N ILE A 381 25.14 17.16 26.91
CA ILE A 381 23.91 17.90 26.58
C ILE A 381 23.61 18.87 27.73
N GLY A 382 23.63 20.17 27.45
CA GLY A 382 23.21 21.19 28.42
C GLY A 382 21.70 21.39 28.35
N THR A 383 21.01 21.32 29.49
CA THR A 383 19.57 21.65 29.59
C THR A 383 19.38 22.81 30.58
N ASP A 384 18.18 23.39 30.68
CA ASP A 384 17.85 24.48 31.65
C ASP A 384 17.89 24.04 33.14
N GLY A 385 18.54 22.90 33.43
CA GLY A 385 19.03 22.45 34.72
C GLY A 385 20.22 21.50 34.46
N VAL A 386 21.26 21.51 35.30
CA VAL A 386 22.47 20.71 35.06
C VAL A 386 22.16 19.22 35.20
N VAL A 387 22.16 18.48 34.08
CA VAL A 387 22.10 17.02 34.07
C VAL A 387 23.08 16.49 33.03
N CYS A 388 24.02 15.67 33.47
CA CYS A 388 24.96 14.93 32.63
C CYS A 388 24.33 13.59 32.26
N ILE A 389 24.31 13.23 30.97
CA ILE A 389 23.90 11.90 30.51
C ILE A 389 25.05 11.29 29.71
N ASN A 390 25.48 10.10 30.11
CA ASN A 390 26.46 9.33 29.39
C ASN A 390 25.78 8.59 28.22
N LEU A 391 26.13 8.97 26.99
CA LEU A 391 25.72 8.30 25.77
C LEU A 391 26.96 7.58 25.21
N ILE A 392 27.05 6.27 25.42
CA ILE A 392 27.96 5.42 24.64
C ILE A 392 27.22 5.12 23.34
N VAL A 393 27.74 5.64 22.22
CA VAL A 393 27.21 5.43 20.86
C VAL A 393 27.65 4.07 20.33
#